data_AF-A0AA94KR19-F1
#
_entry.id   AF-A0AA94KR19-F1
#
_cell.length_a   1.000
_cell.length_b   1.000
_cell.length_c   1.000
_cell.angle_alpha   90.00
_cell.angle_beta   90.00
_cell.angle_gamma   90.00
#
_symmetry.space_group_name_H-M   'P 1'
#
loop_
_entity.id
_entity.type
_entity.pdbx_description
1 polymer ?
#
loop_
_entity_poly.entity_id
_entity_poly.type
_entity_poly.pdbx_seq_one_letter_code
_entity_poly.pdbx_strand_id
1 'polypeptide(L)'
;MLAFLSSSDNDIFLITFPETFKSKVLKKDNRCLFAMDERANYIFENAIHWNYTTFEGRAFLIPNGSPLFLQVREAFIEKNPWEMAFFLREDLEMYHIKSDHLVCSGESA
;
A
#
# COMPACT_ATOMS: atom_id res chain seq x y z
N MET A 1 1.47 10.93 3.23
CA MET A 1 2.03 9.68 3.76
C MET A 1 1.13 8.51 3.37
N LEU A 2 1.71 7.37 3.03
CA LEU A 2 1.02 6.15 2.62
C LEU A 2 1.63 5.00 3.43
N ALA A 3 0.82 4.29 4.21
CA ALA A 3 1.24 3.11 4.96
C ALA A 3 0.74 1.87 4.21
N PHE A 4 1.64 0.93 3.94
CA PHE A 4 1.31 -0.27 3.20
C PHE A 4 2.05 -1.52 3.71
N LEU A 5 1.44 -2.66 3.47
CA LEU A 5 2.05 -3.99 3.56
C LEU A 5 2.08 -4.62 2.17
N SER A 6 3.11 -5.41 1.92
CA SER A 6 3.16 -6.34 0.80
C SER A 6 3.23 -7.77 1.33
N SER A 7 2.56 -8.71 0.66
CA SER A 7 2.64 -10.14 0.95
C SER A 7 3.65 -10.84 0.04
N SER A 8 3.96 -12.11 0.33
CA SER A 8 4.77 -12.98 -0.55
C SER A 8 4.12 -13.26 -1.91
N ASP A 9 2.79 -13.10 -2.00
CA ASP A 9 2.00 -13.34 -3.21
C ASP A 9 1.81 -12.05 -4.04
N ASN A 10 2.60 -11.01 -3.77
CA ASN A 10 2.51 -9.68 -4.38
C ASN A 10 1.18 -8.95 -4.14
N ASP A 11 0.43 -9.32 -3.09
CA ASP A 11 -0.70 -8.52 -2.66
C ASP A 11 -0.23 -7.30 -1.89
N ILE A 12 -0.85 -6.15 -2.16
CA ILE A 12 -0.58 -4.94 -1.41
C ILE A 12 -1.79 -4.55 -0.58
N PHE A 13 -1.56 -4.27 0.70
CA PHE A 13 -2.56 -3.74 1.60
C PHE A 13 -2.25 -2.28 1.88
N LEU A 14 -3.27 -1.44 1.78
CA LEU A 14 -3.18 0.00 2.00
C LEU A 14 -4.17 0.39 3.09
N ILE A 15 -3.71 1.14 4.10
CA ILE A 15 -4.61 1.82 5.04
C ILE A 15 -4.74 3.31 4.68
N THR A 16 -5.96 3.82 4.78
CA THR A 16 -6.26 5.23 4.52
C THR A 16 -7.54 5.68 5.22
N PHE A 17 -7.95 6.92 4.96
CA PHE A 17 -9.18 7.50 5.51
C PHE A 17 -10.09 8.03 4.39
N PRO A 18 -11.42 8.02 4.60
CA PRO A 18 -12.41 8.39 3.58
C PRO A 18 -12.27 9.83 3.07
N GLU A 19 -11.76 10.75 3.88
CA GLU A 19 -11.53 12.14 3.50
C GLU A 19 -10.40 12.33 2.49
N THR A 20 -9.48 11.36 2.42
CA THR A 20 -8.29 11.47 1.58
C THR A 20 -8.63 11.41 0.09
N PHE A 21 -7.83 12.12 -0.70
CA PHE A 21 -7.97 12.11 -2.16
C PHE A 21 -7.90 10.69 -2.75
N LYS A 22 -6.99 9.85 -2.25
CA LYS A 22 -6.80 8.47 -2.72
C LYS A 22 -8.05 7.61 -2.51
N SER A 23 -8.67 7.66 -1.32
CA SER A 23 -9.92 6.92 -1.05
C SER A 23 -11.03 7.37 -2.01
N LYS A 24 -11.20 8.68 -2.17
CA LYS A 24 -12.22 9.26 -3.06
C LYS A 24 -12.04 8.83 -4.52
N VAL A 25 -10.79 8.70 -5.00
CA VAL A 25 -10.49 8.25 -6.36
C VAL A 25 -10.73 6.74 -6.49
N LEU A 26 -10.17 5.92 -5.58
CA LEU A 26 -10.28 4.46 -5.63
C LEU A 26 -11.72 3.95 -5.53
N LYS A 27 -12.60 4.67 -4.83
CA LYS A 27 -14.03 4.37 -4.79
C LYS A 27 -14.77 4.62 -6.11
N LYS A 28 -14.28 5.56 -6.93
CA LYS A 28 -14.87 5.89 -8.23
C LYS A 28 -14.36 4.97 -9.33
N ASP A 29 -13.05 4.73 -9.32
CA ASP A 29 -12.36 3.84 -10.23
C ASP A 29 -11.27 3.13 -9.44
N ASN A 30 -11.38 1.81 -9.36
CA ASN A 30 -10.53 1.04 -8.49
C ASN A 30 -9.22 0.60 -9.15
N ARG A 31 -8.99 0.98 -10.42
CA ARG A 31 -7.72 0.75 -11.11
C ARG A 31 -6.66 1.71 -10.59
N CYS A 32 -5.46 1.20 -10.34
CA CYS A 32 -4.35 2.01 -9.87
C CYS A 32 -2.99 1.50 -10.36
N LEU A 33 -2.02 2.40 -10.35
CA LEU A 33 -0.61 2.07 -10.42
C LEU A 33 -0.03 2.24 -9.01
N PHE A 34 0.75 1.25 -8.57
CA PHE A 34 1.45 1.31 -7.31
C PHE A 34 2.95 1.18 -7.58
N ALA A 35 3.72 2.15 -7.09
CA ALA A 35 5.17 2.18 -7.21
C ALA A 35 5.81 2.03 -5.83
N MET A 36 6.70 1.05 -5.69
CA MET A 36 7.51 0.82 -4.51
C MET A 36 8.94 1.25 -4.79
N ASP A 37 9.46 2.18 -3.98
CA ASP A 37 10.87 2.55 -3.98
C ASP A 37 11.64 1.60 -3.06
N GLU A 38 12.66 0.94 -3.57
CA GLU A 38 13.44 -0.01 -2.77
C GLU A 38 14.53 0.64 -1.92
N ARG A 39 14.89 1.93 -2.11
CA ARG A 39 15.76 2.71 -1.19
C ARG A 39 15.93 4.15 -1.67
N ALA A 40 15.40 5.10 -0.91
CA ALA A 40 15.90 6.47 -0.93
C ALA A 40 17.28 6.53 -0.25
N ASN A 41 18.37 6.51 -1.02
CA ASN A 41 19.71 6.81 -0.50
C ASN A 41 19.88 8.33 -0.33
N TYR A 42 20.28 8.78 0.85
CA TYR A 42 20.44 10.21 1.20
C TYR A 42 21.58 10.93 0.43
N ILE A 43 22.36 10.21 -0.38
CA ILE A 43 23.54 10.76 -1.05
C ILE A 43 23.10 11.43 -2.36
N PHE A 44 22.95 12.75 -2.30
CA PHE A 44 22.48 13.67 -3.33
C PHE A 44 23.31 13.74 -4.63
N GLU A 45 24.35 12.91 -4.79
CA GLU A 45 25.33 13.04 -5.89
C GLU A 45 24.98 12.22 -7.15
N ASN A 46 24.04 11.27 -7.06
CA ASN A 46 23.60 10.51 -8.22
C ASN A 46 22.20 10.97 -8.65
N ALA A 47 22.11 11.49 -9.87
CA ALA A 47 20.86 11.79 -10.55
C ALA A 47 19.90 10.58 -10.44
N ILE A 48 18.69 10.85 -9.93
CA ILE A 48 17.49 9.99 -9.90
C ILE A 48 17.77 8.52 -10.30
N HIS A 49 18.19 7.71 -9.34
CA HIS A 49 18.31 6.27 -9.55
C HIS A 49 16.90 5.66 -9.48
N TRP A 50 16.33 5.33 -10.64
CA TRP A 50 14.97 4.78 -10.75
C TRP A 50 14.92 3.30 -10.33
N ASN A 51 15.06 3.02 -9.03
CA ASN A 51 14.84 1.67 -8.51
C ASN A 51 13.40 1.50 -7.98
N TYR A 52 12.42 1.68 -8.86
CA TYR A 52 11.01 1.51 -8.54
C TYR A 52 10.46 0.24 -9.16
N THR A 53 9.87 -0.61 -8.33
CA THR A 53 8.98 -1.66 -8.82
C THR A 53 7.58 -1.07 -8.94
N THR A 54 7.05 -1.00 -10.17
CA THR A 54 5.71 -0.47 -10.47
C THR A 54 4.83 -1.57 -11.04
N PHE A 55 3.63 -1.71 -10.50
CA PHE A 55 2.62 -2.61 -11.02
C PHE A 55 1.26 -1.92 -11.15
N GLU A 56 0.48 -2.38 -12.12
CA GLU A 56 -0.93 -2.08 -12.30
C GLU A 56 -1.75 -3.07 -11.47
N GLY A 57 -2.80 -2.57 -10.83
CA GLY A 57 -3.68 -3.42 -10.04
C GLY A 57 -5.05 -2.81 -9.83
N ARG A 58 -5.87 -3.56 -9.08
CA ARG A 58 -7.20 -3.15 -8.67
C ARG A 58 -7.32 -3.16 -7.16
N ALA A 59 -7.79 -2.05 -6.60
CA ALA A 59 -8.02 -1.89 -5.19
C ALA A 59 -9.44 -2.37 -4.80
N PHE A 60 -9.53 -3.14 -3.74
CA PHE A 60 -10.80 -3.63 -3.20
C PHE A 60 -10.86 -3.29 -1.72
N LEU A 61 -11.94 -2.64 -1.29
CA LEU A 61 -12.12 -2.33 0.12
C LEU A 61 -12.32 -3.64 0.89
N ILE A 62 -11.55 -3.82 1.95
CA ILE A 62 -11.68 -4.93 2.88
C ILE A 62 -12.73 -4.52 3.93
N PRO A 63 -13.81 -5.29 4.12
CA PRO A 63 -14.80 -4.98 5.14
C PRO A 63 -14.20 -4.96 6.55
N ASN A 64 -14.45 -3.87 7.29
CA ASN A 64 -14.03 -3.74 8.68
C ASN A 64 -14.57 -4.91 9.52
N GLY A 65 -13.71 -5.48 10.36
CA GLY A 65 -14.05 -6.62 11.22
C GLY A 65 -14.09 -7.98 10.53
N SER A 66 -13.87 -8.06 9.20
CA SER A 66 -13.70 -9.35 8.52
C SER A 66 -12.43 -10.07 9.01
N PRO A 67 -12.34 -11.41 8.88
CA PRO A 67 -11.13 -12.15 9.26
C PRO A 67 -9.85 -11.63 8.61
N LEU A 68 -9.92 -11.31 7.30
CA LEU A 68 -8.78 -10.74 6.56
C LEU A 68 -8.38 -9.37 7.12
N PHE A 69 -9.35 -8.50 7.45
CA PHE A 69 -9.06 -7.20 8.05
C PHE A 69 -8.30 -7.32 9.37
N LEU A 70 -8.74 -8.23 10.25
CA LEU A 70 -8.11 -8.43 11.55
C LEU A 70 -6.67 -8.94 11.40
N GLN A 71 -6.46 -9.90 10.50
CA GLN A 71 -5.14 -10.45 10.19
C GLN A 71 -4.19 -9.38 9.64
N VAL A 72 -4.65 -8.60 8.65
CA VAL A 72 -3.82 -7.57 8.01
C VAL A 72 -3.53 -6.44 8.99
N ARG A 73 -4.48 -6.04 9.83
CA ARG A 73 -4.28 -5.06 10.91
C ARG A 73 -3.16 -5.50 11.85
N GLU A 74 -3.19 -6.75 12.31
CA GLU A 74 -2.16 -7.29 13.20
C GLU A 74 -0.77 -7.23 12.54
N ALA A 75 -0.67 -7.62 11.27
CA ALA A 75 0.58 -7.52 10.51
C ALA A 75 1.09 -6.07 10.36
N PHE A 76 0.20 -5.09 10.23
CA PHE A 76 0.59 -3.67 10.16
C PHE A 76 1.18 -3.21 11.48
N ILE A 77 0.53 -3.54 12.61
CA ILE A 77 0.97 -3.19 13.95
C ILE A 77 2.28 -3.90 14.30
N GLU A 78 2.45 -5.16 13.90
CA GLU A 78 3.70 -5.90 14.12
C GLU A 78 4.87 -5.29 13.35
N LYS A 79 4.67 -4.91 12.08
CA LYS A 79 5.70 -4.25 11.27
C LYS A 79 6.07 -2.88 11.82
N ASN A 80 5.08 -2.09 12.20
CA ASN A 80 5.24 -0.70 12.64
C ASN A 80 4.31 -0.40 13.82
N PRO A 81 4.73 -0.60 15.09
CA PRO A 81 3.85 -0.46 16.25
C PRO A 81 3.14 0.89 16.39
N TRP A 82 3.75 1.98 15.89
CA TRP A 82 3.13 3.31 15.89
C TRP A 82 1.91 3.43 14.96
N GLU A 83 1.74 2.53 14.00
CA GLU A 83 0.57 2.50 13.13
C GLU A 83 -0.71 2.08 13.86
N MET A 84 -0.60 1.51 15.07
CA MET A 84 -1.73 1.25 15.97
C MET A 84 -2.64 2.46 16.11
N ALA A 85 -2.09 3.68 16.12
CA ALA A 85 -2.86 4.92 16.23
C ALA A 85 -3.86 5.12 15.07
N PHE A 86 -3.53 4.65 13.86
CA PHE A 86 -4.46 4.73 12.72
C PHE A 86 -5.69 3.85 12.92
N PHE A 87 -5.51 2.67 13.53
CA PHE A 87 -6.58 1.69 13.78
C PHE A 87 -7.49 2.05 14.96
N LEU A 88 -7.20 3.13 15.70
CA LEU A 88 -8.11 3.67 16.72
C LEU A 88 -9.31 4.40 16.11
N ARG A 89 -9.21 4.82 14.84
CA ARG A 89 -10.31 5.44 14.12
C ARG A 89 -11.22 4.38 13.51
N GLU A 90 -12.51 4.45 13.80
CA GLU A 90 -13.53 3.51 13.31
C GLU A 90 -13.76 3.61 11.79
N ASP A 91 -13.48 4.78 11.21
CA ASP A 91 -13.66 5.06 9.79
C ASP A 91 -12.40 4.77 8.96
N LEU A 92 -11.41 4.06 9.53
CA LEU A 92 -10.26 3.58 8.77
C LEU A 92 -10.75 2.68 7.61
N GLU A 93 -10.18 2.93 6.45
CA GLU A 93 -10.38 2.12 5.26
C GLU A 93 -9.13 1.32 4.96
N MET A 94 -9.31 0.03 4.71
CA MET A 94 -8.25 -0.87 4.29
C MET A 94 -8.57 -1.37 2.89
N TYR A 95 -7.62 -1.25 1.96
CA TYR A 95 -7.74 -1.76 0.60
C TYR A 95 -6.77 -2.91 0.38
N HIS A 96 -7.24 -3.96 -0.28
CA HIS A 96 -6.44 -4.99 -0.93
C HIS A 96 -6.25 -4.60 -2.39
N ILE A 97 -5.01 -4.35 -2.79
CA ILE A 97 -4.63 -4.11 -4.17
C ILE A 97 -4.12 -5.42 -4.73
N LYS A 98 -4.92 -6.01 -5.63
CA LYS A 98 -4.53 -7.18 -6.40
C LYS A 98 -3.70 -6.73 -7.59
N SER A 99 -2.49 -7.28 -7.74
CA SER A 99 -1.64 -7.02 -8.90
C SER A 99 -2.21 -7.69 -10.14
N ASP A 100 -2.45 -6.90 -11.19
CA ASP A 100 -2.91 -7.37 -12.50
C ASP A 100 -1.71 -7.54 -13.46
N HIS A 101 -0.80 -6.56 -13.48
CA HIS A 101 0.35 -6.55 -14.41
C HIS A 101 1.55 -5.80 -13.83
N LEU A 102 2.74 -6.40 -13.90
CA LEU A 102 3.99 -5.68 -13.59
C LEU A 102 4.34 -4.75 -14.76
N VAL A 103 4.47 -3.46 -14.47
CA VAL A 103 4.77 -2.42 -15.48
C VAL A 103 6.28 -2.23 -15.61
N CYS A 104 6.97 -2.11 -14.47
CA CYS A 104 8.43 -2.00 -14.39
C CYS A 104 8.92 -2.82 -13.20
N SER A 105 9.87 -3.73 -13.42
CA SER A 105 10.68 -4.30 -12.34
C SER A 105 11.79 -3.31 -11.97
N GLY A 106 12.02 -3.07 -10.67
CA GLY A 106 13.26 -2.48 -10.21
C GLY A 106 14.48 -3.29 -10.68
N GLU A 107 15.68 -2.70 -10.59
CA GLU A 107 16.90 -3.43 -10.94
C GLU A 107 17.06 -4.60 -9.97
N SER A 108 17.03 -5.82 -10.53
CA SER A 108 17.29 -7.04 -9.76
C SER A 108 18.74 -6.99 -9.29
N ALA A 109 18.96 -6.93 -7.97
CA ALA A 109 20.28 -7.14 -7.38
C ALA A 109 20.76 -8.58 -7.57
#